data_AF-A0A4Q0PCZ7-F1
#
_entry.id   AF-A0A4Q0PCZ7-F1
#
_cell.length_a   1.000
_cell.length_b   1.000
_cell.length_c   1.000
_cell.angle_alpha   90.00
_cell.angle_beta   90.00
_cell.angle_gamma   90.00
#
_symmetry.space_group_name_H-M   'P 1'
#
loop_
_entity.id
_entity.type
_entity.pdbx_description
1 polymer ?
#
loop_
_entity_poly.entity_id
_entity_poly.type
_entity_poly.pdbx_seq_one_letter_code
_entity_poly.pdbx_strand_id
1 'polypeptide(L)'
;MGLQKSHFNAESFLRLPWQTASLSTSIIRLLNTKKIEVSLLEPLNDLDSEKDIEEILNDTKFLSKELIHLLRSAKFYSISRQTKCSLFLDIFLFRTYYNKTHLIAC
;
A
#
# COMPACT_ATOMS: atom_id res chain seq x y z
N MET A 1 14.15 -4.07 9.27
CA MET A 1 15.42 -4.05 10.05
C MET A 1 15.24 -3.14 11.25
N GLY A 2 15.59 -3.60 12.46
CA GLY A 2 15.53 -2.77 13.67
C GLY A 2 16.93 -2.36 14.13
N LEU A 3 17.10 -1.12 14.59
CA LEU A 3 18.33 -0.64 15.23
C LEU A 3 18.02 0.00 16.59
N GLN A 4 18.93 -0.20 17.55
CA GLN A 4 18.87 0.53 18.81
C GLN A 4 19.15 2.01 18.57
N LYS A 5 18.48 2.89 19.31
CA LYS A 5 18.61 4.35 19.17
C LYS A 5 20.06 4.84 19.33
N SER A 6 20.83 4.19 20.20
CA SER A 6 22.26 4.47 20.42
C SER A 6 23.13 4.23 19.18
N HIS A 7 22.71 3.35 18.29
CA HIS A 7 23.42 3.01 17.06
C HIS A 7 22.84 3.74 15.83
N PHE A 8 21.84 4.60 16.03
CA PHE A 8 21.25 5.39 14.95
C PHE A 8 22.04 6.67 14.72
N ASN A 9 22.63 6.78 13.52
CA ASN A 9 23.22 8.02 13.03
C ASN A 9 22.40 8.50 11.81
N ALA A 10 21.74 9.65 11.96
CA ALA A 10 20.83 10.17 10.94
C ALA A 10 21.53 10.46 9.60
N GLU A 11 22.76 10.98 9.65
CA GLU A 11 23.51 11.38 8.44
C GLU A 11 23.94 10.16 7.64
N SER A 12 24.42 9.10 8.31
CA SER A 12 24.75 7.83 7.67
C SER A 12 23.53 7.15 7.05
N PHE A 13 22.36 7.26 7.71
CA PHE A 13 21.11 6.72 7.20
C PHE A 13 20.66 7.41 5.92
N LEU A 14 20.70 8.74 5.85
CA LEU A 14 20.32 9.48 4.64
C LEU A 14 21.12 9.06 3.41
N ARG A 15 22.38 8.63 3.59
CA ARG A 15 23.28 8.20 2.53
C ARG A 15 23.11 6.73 2.12
N LEU A 16 22.24 5.97 2.78
CA LEU A 16 22.00 4.59 2.41
C LEU A 16 21.38 4.49 1.01
N PRO A 17 21.73 3.47 0.22
CA PRO A 17 21.13 3.24 -1.09
C PRO A 17 19.72 2.66 -0.90
N TRP A 18 18.75 3.50 -0.52
CA TRP A 18 17.38 3.13 -0.16
C TRP A 18 16.60 2.33 -1.22
N GLN A 19 17.14 2.18 -2.43
CA GLN A 19 16.70 1.16 -3.37
C GLN A 19 16.94 -0.24 -2.78
N THR A 20 15.84 -0.91 -2.43
CA THR A 20 15.79 -2.12 -1.59
C THR A 20 16.77 -3.22 -2.00
N ALA A 21 16.91 -3.49 -3.29
CA ALA A 21 17.82 -4.53 -3.80
C ALA A 21 19.31 -4.16 -3.66
N SER A 22 19.66 -2.89 -3.82
CA SER A 22 21.04 -2.41 -3.67
C SER A 22 21.46 -2.38 -2.20
N LEU A 23 20.55 -1.96 -1.31
CA LEU A 23 20.76 -1.98 0.14
C LEU A 23 20.92 -3.40 0.66
N SER A 24 20.01 -4.32 0.30
CA SER A 24 20.08 -5.72 0.76
C SER A 24 21.38 -6.38 0.32
N THR A 25 21.77 -6.21 -0.95
CA THR A 25 23.03 -6.74 -1.49
C THR A 25 24.24 -6.17 -0.76
N SER A 26 24.25 -4.87 -0.50
CA SER A 26 25.35 -4.19 0.20
C SER A 26 25.49 -4.68 1.65
N ILE A 27 24.38 -4.90 2.34
CA ILE A 27 24.36 -5.41 3.72
C ILE A 27 24.78 -6.88 3.75
N ILE A 28 24.25 -7.73 2.88
CA ILE A 28 24.65 -9.14 2.79
C ILE A 28 26.16 -9.25 2.55
N ARG A 29 26.69 -8.45 1.61
CA ARG A 29 28.13 -8.41 1.33
C ARG A 29 28.94 -8.01 2.57
N LEU A 30 28.50 -6.99 3.30
CA LEU A 30 29.16 -6.54 4.53
C LEU A 30 29.16 -7.65 5.60
N LEU A 31 28.05 -8.33 5.81
CA LEU A 31 27.94 -9.42 6.79
C LEU A 31 28.83 -10.63 6.40
N ASN A 32 28.86 -10.97 5.12
CA ASN A 32 29.72 -12.03 4.59
C ASN A 32 31.20 -11.74 4.80
N THR A 33 31.66 -10.49 4.61
CA THR A 33 33.06 -10.12 4.88
C THR A 33 33.45 -10.30 6.35
N LYS A 34 32.48 -10.24 7.27
CA LYS A 34 32.65 -10.48 8.69
C LYS A 34 32.42 -11.93 9.11
N LYS A 35 32.20 -12.85 8.15
CA LYS A 35 31.89 -14.28 8.38
C LYS A 35 30.65 -14.48 9.26
N ILE A 36 29.69 -13.56 9.18
CA ILE A 36 28.40 -13.69 9.86
C ILE A 36 27.46 -14.47 8.95
N GLU A 37 26.84 -15.53 9.46
CA GLU A 37 25.83 -16.30 8.73
C GLU A 37 24.58 -15.44 8.48
N VAL A 38 24.04 -15.48 7.26
CA VAL A 38 22.89 -14.68 6.84
C VAL A 38 21.76 -15.59 6.39
N SER A 39 20.63 -15.51 7.07
CA SER A 39 19.37 -16.14 6.66
C SER A 39 18.39 -15.06 6.21
N LEU A 40 17.81 -15.23 5.01
CA LEU A 40 16.80 -14.32 4.49
C LEU A 40 15.41 -14.83 4.87
N LEU A 41 14.54 -13.91 5.28
CA LEU A 41 13.13 -14.20 5.50
C LEU A 41 12.37 -14.07 4.20
N GLU A 42 11.21 -14.72 4.11
CA GLU A 42 10.27 -14.49 3.03
C GLU A 42 9.89 -13.01 2.97
N PRO A 43 9.78 -12.42 1.76
CA PRO A 43 9.35 -11.04 1.61
C PRO A 43 7.99 -10.83 2.25
N LEU A 44 7.90 -9.81 3.11
CA LEU A 44 6.62 -9.34 3.61
C LEU A 44 6.05 -8.36 2.58
N ASN A 45 4.88 -8.69 2.03
CA ASN A 45 4.19 -7.82 1.10
C ASN A 45 3.42 -6.74 1.87
N ASP A 46 3.51 -5.50 1.39
CA ASP A 46 2.73 -4.38 1.92
C ASP A 46 1.25 -4.54 1.54
N LEU A 47 0.35 -3.99 2.36
CA LEU A 47 -1.11 -4.04 2.16
C LEU A 47 -1.61 -2.72 1.58
N ASP A 48 -1.25 -2.47 0.32
CA ASP A 48 -1.49 -1.19 -0.33
C ASP A 48 -2.76 -1.15 -1.19
N SER A 49 -3.32 -2.31 -1.54
CA SER A 49 -4.48 -2.45 -2.42
C SER A 49 -5.63 -3.25 -1.80
N GLU A 50 -6.83 -3.06 -2.34
CA GLU A 50 -8.00 -3.85 -1.95
C GLU A 50 -7.83 -5.35 -2.26
N LYS A 51 -7.06 -5.67 -3.32
CA LYS A 51 -6.76 -7.05 -3.72
C LYS A 51 -5.96 -7.78 -2.64
N ASP A 52 -5.03 -7.07 -1.99
CA ASP A 52 -4.21 -7.65 -0.91
C ASP A 52 -5.08 -8.06 0.28
N ILE A 53 -6.09 -7.23 0.61
CA ILE A 53 -7.07 -7.54 1.65
C ILE A 53 -7.92 -8.76 1.26
N GLU A 54 -8.31 -8.88 -0.02
CA GLU A 54 -9.08 -10.02 -0.51
C GLU A 54 -8.30 -11.32 -0.47
N GLU A 55 -7.03 -11.31 -0.87
CA GLU A 55 -6.14 -12.47 -0.78
C GLU A 55 -5.99 -12.95 0.67
N ILE A 56 -5.81 -12.03 1.62
CA ILE A 56 -5.74 -12.35 3.06
C ILE A 56 -7.06 -12.90 3.59
N LEU A 57 -8.19 -12.35 3.16
CA LEU A 57 -9.51 -12.84 3.56
C LEU A 57 -9.87 -14.20 2.95
N ASN A 58 -9.16 -14.64 1.90
CA ASN A 58 -9.31 -15.97 1.32
C ASN A 58 -8.55 -17.05 2.11
N ASP A 59 -7.50 -16.67 2.85
CA ASP A 59 -6.78 -17.59 3.76
C ASP A 59 -6.70 -17.01 5.19
N THR A 60 -7.77 -17.23 5.95
CA THR A 60 -7.89 -16.71 7.32
C THR A 60 -7.37 -17.66 8.39
N LYS A 61 -6.69 -18.75 8.04
CA LYS A 61 -6.36 -19.84 8.97
C LYS A 61 -5.53 -19.37 10.16
N PHE A 62 -4.73 -18.32 9.98
CA PHE A 62 -3.82 -17.78 10.98
C PHE A 62 -4.24 -16.43 11.56
N LEU A 63 -5.41 -15.91 11.17
CA LEU A 63 -5.88 -14.58 11.59
C LEU A 63 -6.87 -14.69 12.74
N SER A 64 -6.78 -13.76 13.69
CA SER A 64 -7.79 -13.64 14.74
C SER A 64 -9.12 -13.15 14.17
N LYS A 65 -10.22 -13.43 14.87
CA LYS A 65 -11.56 -12.98 14.47
C LYS A 65 -11.65 -11.46 14.37
N GLU A 66 -10.97 -10.76 15.26
CA GLU A 66 -10.89 -9.30 15.33
C GLU A 66 -10.19 -8.75 14.10
N LEU A 67 -9.07 -9.36 13.67
CA LEU A 67 -8.36 -8.97 12.45
C LEU A 67 -9.20 -9.20 11.21
N ILE A 68 -9.86 -10.36 11.10
CA ILE A 68 -10.78 -10.65 9.99
C ILE A 68 -11.91 -9.61 9.94
N HIS A 69 -12.47 -9.26 11.09
CA HIS A 69 -13.52 -8.25 11.17
C HIS A 69 -13.01 -6.87 10.74
N LEU A 70 -11.83 -6.47 11.20
CA LEU A 70 -11.19 -5.22 10.80
C LEU A 70 -10.96 -5.15 9.29
N LEU A 71 -10.41 -6.20 8.69
CA LEU A 71 -10.14 -6.27 7.25
C LEU A 71 -11.42 -6.19 6.41
N ARG A 72 -12.48 -6.90 6.82
CA ARG A 72 -13.80 -6.80 6.17
C ARG A 72 -14.39 -5.40 6.27
N SER A 73 -14.22 -4.75 7.43
CA SER A 73 -14.69 -3.38 7.66
C SER A 73 -13.96 -2.39 6.76
N ALA A 74 -12.64 -2.53 6.64
CA ALA A 74 -11.81 -1.72 5.77
C ALA A 74 -12.23 -1.85 4.29
N LYS A 75 -12.47 -3.09 3.82
CA LYS A 75 -12.98 -3.35 2.46
C LYS A 75 -14.33 -2.65 2.21
N PHE A 76 -15.29 -2.82 3.12
CA PHE A 76 -16.62 -2.19 2.99
C PHE A 76 -16.55 -0.65 2.99
N TYR A 77 -15.65 -0.08 3.79
CA TYR A 77 -15.43 1.37 3.81
C TYR A 77 -14.79 1.91 2.51
N SER A 78 -13.95 1.12 1.84
CA SER A 78 -13.43 1.46 0.50
C SER A 78 -14.57 1.51 -0.54
N ILE A 79 -15.38 0.46 -0.61
CA ILE A 79 -16.48 0.32 -1.57
C ILE A 79 -17.52 1.44 -1.41
N SER A 80 -17.90 1.76 -0.16
CA SER A 80 -18.87 2.82 0.13
C SER A 80 -18.37 4.23 -0.21
N ARG A 81 -17.06 4.47 -0.21
CA ARG A 81 -16.48 5.74 -0.69
C ARG A 81 -16.43 5.79 -2.21
N GLN A 82 -16.01 4.71 -2.85
CA GLN A 82 -15.93 4.66 -4.32
C GLN A 82 -17.31 4.87 -4.97
N THR A 83 -18.35 4.23 -4.45
CA THR A 83 -19.74 4.41 -4.89
C THR A 83 -20.26 5.84 -4.65
N LYS A 84 -19.89 6.49 -3.54
CA LYS A 84 -20.25 7.90 -3.32
C LYS A 84 -19.57 8.84 -4.32
N CYS A 85 -18.29 8.62 -4.61
CA CYS A 85 -17.56 9.43 -5.59
C CYS A 85 -18.08 9.22 -7.01
N SER A 86 -18.42 7.97 -7.40
CA SER A 86 -19.00 7.70 -8.72
C SER A 86 -20.36 8.39 -8.89
N LEU A 87 -21.24 8.31 -7.88
CA LEU A 87 -22.52 9.03 -7.89
C LEU A 87 -22.34 10.54 -7.99
N PHE A 88 -21.33 11.11 -7.33
CA PHE A 88 -21.04 12.54 -7.43
C PHE A 88 -20.56 12.95 -8.83
N LEU A 89 -19.67 12.17 -9.45
CA LEU A 89 -19.22 12.40 -10.83
C LEU A 89 -20.36 12.25 -11.83
N ASP A 90 -21.20 11.22 -11.66
CA ASP A 90 -22.37 11.02 -12.52
C ASP A 90 -23.32 12.21 -12.39
N ILE A 91 -23.66 12.65 -11.18
CA ILE A 91 -24.49 13.84 -10.96
C ILE A 91 -23.87 15.09 -11.57
N PHE A 92 -22.56 15.30 -11.39
CA PHE A 92 -21.85 16.46 -11.94
C PHE A 92 -21.82 16.45 -13.47
N LEU A 93 -21.49 15.30 -14.08
CA LEU A 93 -21.50 15.11 -15.53
C LEU A 93 -22.90 15.28 -16.08
N PHE A 94 -23.92 14.61 -15.52
CA PHE A 94 -25.32 14.77 -15.91
C PHE A 94 -25.79 16.23 -15.84
N ARG A 95 -25.30 17.03 -14.88
CA ARG A 95 -25.61 18.46 -14.79
C ARG A 95 -25.01 19.29 -15.93
N THR A 96 -23.89 18.86 -16.52
CA THR A 96 -23.22 19.58 -17.61
C THR A 96 -23.70 19.21 -19.01
N TYR A 97 -24.43 18.09 -19.18
CA TYR A 97 -24.88 17.62 -20.49
C TYR A 97 -26.21 18.22 -20.99
N TYR A 98 -26.91 19.06 -20.20
CA TYR A 98 -28.19 19.66 -20.61
C TYR A 98 -28.12 21.10 -21.15
N ASN A 99 -26.92 21.69 -21.33
CA ASN A 99 -26.78 23.08 -21.80
C ASN A 99 -26.06 23.26 -23.14
N LYS A 100 -26.26 22.38 -24.12
CA LYS A 100 -25.88 22.68 -25.51
C LYS A 100 -26.85 22.10 -26.54
N THR A 101 -27.85 22.90 -26.93
CA THR A 101 -28.37 23.06 -28.30
C THR A 101 -29.19 24.36 -28.35
N HIS A 102 -28.55 25.47 -28.73
CA HIS A 102 -28.62 26.10 -30.06
C HIS A 102 -29.84 27.03 -30.25
N LEU A 103 -29.59 28.33 -30.03
CA LEU A 103 -30.11 29.38 -30.89
C LEU A 103 -29.88 29.00 -32.36
N ILE A 104 -30.93 29.00 -33.18
CA ILE A 104 -30.98 29.49 -34.58
C ILE A 104 -32.39 29.24 -35.15
N ALA A 105 -32.92 30.28 -35.81
CA ALA A 105 -33.98 30.34 -36.82
C ALA A 105 -35.45 30.15 -36.40
N CYS A 106 -36.14 31.28 -36.14
CA CYS A 106 -37.03 31.95 -37.10
C CYS A 106 -37.14 33.43 -36.73
#